data_AF-A0A924VLL7-F1
#
_entry.id   AF-A0A924VLL7-F1
#
_cell.length_a   1.000
_cell.length_b   1.000
_cell.length_c   1.000
_cell.angle_alpha   90.00
_cell.angle_beta   90.00
_cell.angle_gamma   90.00
#
_symmetry.space_group_name_H-M   'P 1'
#
loop_
_entity.id
_entity.type
_entity.pdbx_description
1 polymer ?
#
loop_
_entity_poly.entity_id
_entity_poly.type
_entity_poly.pdbx_seq_one_letter_code
_entity_poly.pdbx_strand_id
1 'polypeptide(L)'
;MTVTAAPQPRTSARTPSPPAGPPKLPFWLRKPPKKPRAKAPAPGPTQIRWWIGVVWFVVAGLLLGFVGHVTGVGVLQHLRSQHLLYEELRTSLAKAETPLGQLDFDEKLVPFGTPIGTITIPSIGVSEVIVQGTRPSDLTSGPGHRRDSVYPGQAGTSVIMGRQTTYGGPFGTLKDLAPGDKIAVVTGQGTQKFTVFGIRRD
;
A
#
# COMPACT_ATOMS: atom_id res chain seq x y z
N MET A 1 130.85 -9.99 19.58
CA MET A 1 130.22 -8.71 19.18
C MET A 1 128.72 -8.88 19.35
N THR A 2 128.13 -7.94 20.08
CA THR A 2 126.73 -7.80 20.50
C THR A 2 125.76 -7.54 19.34
N VAL A 3 124.47 -7.49 19.71
CA VAL A 3 123.27 -6.95 19.00
C VAL A 3 122.38 -8.07 18.41
N THR A 4 121.06 -8.12 18.52
CA THR A 4 120.00 -7.50 19.35
C THR A 4 118.70 -8.25 18.99
N ALA A 5 117.82 -8.41 19.96
CA ALA A 5 116.51 -9.06 19.88
C ALA A 5 115.49 -8.42 18.92
N ALA A 6 114.55 -9.23 18.41
CA ALA A 6 113.11 -8.92 18.37
C ALA A 6 112.27 -10.17 17.97
N PRO A 7 111.24 -10.57 18.75
CA PRO A 7 110.41 -11.74 18.47
C PRO A 7 108.99 -11.34 18.02
N GLN A 8 108.42 -11.98 16.99
CA GLN A 8 106.97 -11.93 16.66
C GLN A 8 106.55 -13.15 15.79
N PRO A 9 105.26 -13.46 15.61
CA PRO A 9 104.36 -14.02 16.62
C PRO A 9 103.71 -15.35 16.14
N ARG A 10 103.22 -16.17 17.08
CA ARG A 10 102.50 -17.42 16.77
C ARG A 10 101.11 -17.11 16.19
N THR A 11 100.88 -17.43 14.93
CA THR A 11 99.56 -17.40 14.29
C THR A 11 98.94 -18.80 14.26
N SER A 12 98.30 -19.19 15.37
CA SER A 12 97.30 -20.26 15.35
C SER A 12 95.96 -19.67 14.93
N ALA A 13 95.61 -19.78 13.65
CA ALA A 13 94.32 -19.37 13.11
C ALA A 13 93.20 -20.23 13.72
N ARG A 14 92.42 -19.66 14.63
CA ARG A 14 91.21 -20.27 15.20
C ARG A 14 90.04 -19.88 14.31
N THR A 15 89.46 -20.84 13.62
CA THR A 15 88.24 -20.67 12.81
C THR A 15 87.10 -20.16 13.70
N PRO A 16 86.43 -19.03 13.40
CA PRO A 16 85.28 -18.59 14.17
C PRO A 16 84.09 -19.51 13.87
N SER A 17 83.58 -20.16 14.92
CA SER A 17 82.32 -20.89 14.90
C SER A 17 81.16 -19.95 14.54
N PRO A 18 80.11 -20.45 13.85
CA PRO A 18 78.99 -19.61 13.44
C PRO A 18 78.29 -19.03 14.68
N PRO A 19 77.78 -17.78 14.61
CA PRO A 19 77.08 -17.18 15.74
C PRO A 19 75.89 -18.06 16.13
N ALA A 20 75.81 -18.38 17.42
CA ALA A 20 74.71 -19.15 17.99
C ALA A 20 73.38 -18.48 17.60
N GLY A 21 72.49 -19.23 16.94
CA GLY A 21 71.14 -18.78 16.70
C GLY A 21 70.45 -18.40 18.02
N PRO A 22 69.47 -17.49 18.00
CA PRO A 22 68.82 -17.01 19.21
C PRO A 22 68.29 -18.18 20.04
N PRO A 23 68.38 -18.11 21.38
CA PRO A 23 67.99 -19.20 22.25
C PRO A 23 66.54 -19.60 21.98
N LYS A 24 66.31 -20.89 21.73
CA LYS A 24 64.97 -21.44 21.50
C LYS A 24 64.15 -21.20 22.77
N LEU A 25 63.08 -20.41 22.65
CA LEU A 25 62.17 -20.13 23.75
C LEU A 25 61.69 -21.45 24.40
N PRO A 26 61.63 -21.50 25.75
CA PRO A 26 61.15 -22.66 26.46
C PRO A 26 59.69 -22.97 26.10
N PHE A 27 59.28 -24.24 26.24
CA PHE A 27 58.03 -24.72 25.65
C PHE A 27 56.77 -23.96 26.11
N TRP A 28 56.80 -23.35 27.29
CA TRP A 28 55.71 -22.55 27.86
C TRP A 28 55.56 -21.15 27.24
N LEU A 29 56.57 -20.64 26.51
CA LEU A 29 56.54 -19.33 25.84
C LEU A 29 56.32 -19.40 24.32
N ARG A 30 56.11 -20.61 23.76
CA ARG A 30 55.92 -20.82 22.31
C ARG A 30 54.52 -20.48 21.81
N LYS A 31 53.54 -20.37 22.70
CA LYS A 31 52.17 -19.98 22.33
C LYS A 31 52.10 -18.45 22.33
N PRO A 32 51.94 -17.80 21.16
CA PRO A 32 51.73 -16.36 21.14
C PRO A 32 50.47 -16.05 21.98
N PRO A 33 50.48 -14.97 22.79
CA PRO A 33 49.30 -14.58 23.55
C PRO A 33 48.13 -14.41 22.58
N LYS A 34 47.00 -15.08 22.85
CA LYS A 34 45.77 -14.88 22.07
C LYS A 34 45.42 -13.40 22.17
N LYS A 35 45.62 -12.63 21.09
CA LYS A 35 45.15 -11.25 21.04
C LYS A 35 43.65 -11.29 21.33
N PRO A 36 43.16 -10.59 22.38
CA PRO A 36 41.73 -10.52 22.60
C PRO A 36 41.12 -9.96 21.32
N ARG A 37 40.23 -10.74 20.70
CA ARG A 37 39.52 -10.32 19.49
C ARG A 37 38.74 -9.07 19.89
N ALA A 38 39.18 -7.90 19.43
CA ALA A 38 38.51 -6.65 19.73
C ALA A 38 37.03 -6.83 19.35
N LYS A 39 36.13 -6.78 20.33
CA LYS A 39 34.69 -6.80 20.04
C LYS A 39 34.44 -5.60 19.13
N ALA A 40 33.77 -5.81 18.01
CA ALA A 40 33.37 -4.70 17.14
C ALA A 40 32.66 -3.66 18.02
N PRO A 41 33.01 -2.36 17.91
CA PRO A 41 32.36 -1.33 18.71
C PRO A 41 30.85 -1.39 18.43
N ALA A 42 30.04 -1.30 19.49
CA ALA A 42 28.60 -1.18 19.32
C ALA A 42 28.31 -0.01 18.37
N PRO A 43 27.33 -0.14 17.45
CA PRO A 43 27.01 0.93 16.50
C PRO A 43 26.79 2.23 17.29
N GLY A 44 27.54 3.27 16.93
CA GLY A 44 27.51 4.53 17.64
C GLY A 44 26.11 5.16 17.61
N PRO A 45 25.77 6.04 18.57
CA PRO A 45 24.45 6.69 18.62
C PRO A 45 24.09 7.44 17.32
N THR A 46 25.08 7.87 16.54
CA THR A 46 24.90 8.48 15.21
C THR A 46 24.45 7.48 14.13
N GLN A 47 24.93 6.24 14.19
CA GLN A 47 24.56 5.18 13.25
C GLN A 47 23.10 4.74 13.44
N ILE A 48 22.65 4.65 14.70
CA ILE A 48 21.25 4.35 15.05
C ILE A 48 20.32 5.46 14.55
N ARG A 49 20.69 6.73 14.74
CA ARG A 49 19.91 7.89 14.27
C ARG A 49 19.77 7.94 12.74
N TRP A 50 20.81 7.57 12.00
CA TRP A 50 20.75 7.50 10.53
C TRP A 50 19.75 6.45 10.04
N TRP A 51 19.79 5.23 10.62
CA TRP A 51 18.84 4.18 10.27
C TRP A 51 17.39 4.52 10.63
N ILE A 52 17.16 5.22 11.75
CA ILE A 52 15.83 5.76 12.09
C ILE A 52 15.35 6.70 10.97
N GLY A 53 16.21 7.59 10.47
CA GLY A 53 15.88 8.49 9.36
C GLY A 53 15.54 7.73 8.07
N VAL A 54 16.31 6.69 7.72
CA VAL A 54 16.04 5.85 6.54
C VAL A 54 14.68 5.15 6.67
N VAL A 55 14.38 4.59 7.84
CA VAL A 55 13.08 3.93 8.09
C VAL A 55 11.94 4.94 7.93
N TRP A 56 12.04 6.13 8.54
CA TRP A 56 11.01 7.17 8.40
C TRP A 56 10.85 7.65 6.95
N PHE A 57 11.93 7.78 6.19
CA PHE A 57 11.87 8.16 4.78
C PHE A 57 11.15 7.10 3.94
N VAL A 58 11.44 5.82 4.15
CA VAL A 58 10.76 4.71 3.47
C VAL A 58 9.27 4.69 3.83
N VAL A 59 8.93 4.84 5.12
CA VAL A 59 7.53 4.91 5.57
C VAL A 59 6.80 6.10 4.94
N ALA A 60 7.43 7.29 4.92
CA ALA A 60 6.85 8.47 4.29
C ALA A 60 6.63 8.25 2.78
N GLY A 61 7.59 7.64 2.08
CA GLY A 61 7.45 7.29 0.67
C GLY A 61 6.31 6.31 0.39
N LEU A 62 6.15 5.28 1.23
CA LEU A 62 5.04 4.32 1.12
C LEU A 62 3.68 4.97 1.38
N LEU A 63 3.59 5.83 2.39
CA LEU A 63 2.36 6.57 2.69
C LEU A 63 1.98 7.51 1.54
N LEU A 64 2.96 8.23 0.98
CA LEU A 64 2.73 9.13 -0.15
C LEU A 64 2.30 8.34 -1.39
N GLY A 65 2.96 7.21 -1.68
CA GLY A 65 2.56 6.29 -2.75
C GLY A 65 1.15 5.74 -2.57
N PHE A 66 0.77 5.36 -1.35
CA PHE A 66 -0.58 4.90 -1.03
C PHE A 66 -1.63 5.99 -1.26
N VAL A 67 -1.38 7.22 -0.80
CA VAL A 67 -2.27 8.36 -1.04
C VAL A 67 -2.42 8.60 -2.55
N GLY A 68 -1.31 8.65 -3.29
CA GLY A 68 -1.33 8.83 -4.75
C GLY A 68 -2.04 7.71 -5.49
N HIS A 69 -1.94 6.47 -5.02
CA HIS A 69 -2.70 5.35 -5.57
C HIS A 69 -4.22 5.53 -5.35
N VAL A 70 -4.65 5.83 -4.12
CA VAL A 70 -6.08 5.90 -3.79
C VAL A 70 -6.77 7.13 -4.43
N THR A 71 -6.05 8.23 -4.63
CA THR A 71 -6.60 9.45 -5.25
C THR A 71 -6.37 9.50 -6.76
N GLY A 72 -5.17 9.17 -7.25
CA GLY A 72 -4.84 9.23 -8.67
C GLY A 72 -5.34 8.00 -9.43
N VAL A 73 -4.80 6.82 -9.10
CA VAL A 73 -5.17 5.56 -9.77
C VAL A 73 -6.62 5.19 -9.47
N GLY A 74 -7.08 5.43 -8.23
CA GLY A 74 -8.45 5.14 -7.81
C GLY A 74 -9.50 5.92 -8.61
N VAL A 75 -9.27 7.20 -8.93
CA VAL A 75 -10.19 7.97 -9.78
C VAL A 75 -10.23 7.42 -11.21
N LEU A 76 -9.06 7.08 -11.78
CA LEU A 76 -9.02 6.49 -13.12
C LEU A 76 -9.71 5.12 -13.18
N GLN A 77 -9.51 4.29 -12.14
CA GLN A 77 -10.21 3.03 -11.98
C GLN A 77 -11.73 3.24 -11.92
N HIS A 78 -12.20 4.21 -11.15
CA HIS A 78 -13.61 4.57 -11.03
C HIS A 78 -14.23 5.01 -12.36
N LEU A 79 -13.56 5.90 -13.10
CA LEU A 79 -14.04 6.37 -14.41
C LEU A 79 -14.16 5.20 -15.40
N ARG A 80 -13.19 4.29 -15.41
CA ARG A 80 -13.24 3.09 -16.24
C ARG A 80 -14.37 2.16 -15.82
N SER A 81 -14.54 1.90 -14.52
CA SER A 81 -15.61 1.02 -14.04
C SER A 81 -16.98 1.60 -14.35
N GLN A 82 -17.18 2.90 -14.20
CA GLN A 82 -18.44 3.56 -14.54
C GLN A 82 -18.80 3.39 -16.02
N HIS A 83 -17.82 3.51 -16.93
CA HIS A 83 -18.06 3.25 -18.35
C HIS A 83 -18.44 1.78 -18.62
N LEU A 84 -17.73 0.83 -18.02
CA LEU A 84 -18.01 -0.60 -18.22
C LEU A 84 -19.38 -1.00 -17.64
N LEU A 85 -19.69 -0.51 -16.44
CA LEU A 85 -20.97 -0.74 -15.77
C LEU A 85 -22.12 -0.11 -16.55
N TYR A 86 -21.92 1.04 -17.17
CA TYR A 86 -22.95 1.67 -18.00
C TYR A 86 -23.24 0.86 -19.27
N GLU A 87 -22.20 0.36 -19.94
CA GLU A 87 -22.35 -0.51 -21.13
C GLU A 87 -23.04 -1.84 -20.77
N GLU A 88 -22.65 -2.45 -19.66
CA GLU A 88 -23.30 -3.65 -19.13
C GLU A 88 -24.78 -3.39 -18.81
N LEU A 89 -25.08 -2.30 -18.08
CA LEU A 89 -26.44 -1.91 -17.73
C LEU A 89 -27.30 -1.64 -18.97
N ARG A 90 -26.77 -0.89 -19.94
CA ARG A 90 -27.46 -0.61 -21.20
C ARG A 90 -27.81 -1.90 -21.93
N THR A 91 -26.89 -2.85 -21.93
CA THR A 91 -27.08 -4.16 -22.56
C THR A 91 -28.13 -4.99 -21.81
N SER A 92 -28.07 -5.06 -20.48
CA SER A 92 -29.04 -5.82 -19.68
C SER A 92 -30.44 -5.20 -19.78
N LEU A 93 -30.55 -3.88 -19.85
CA LEU A 93 -31.82 -3.19 -20.07
C LEU A 93 -32.39 -3.50 -21.46
N ALA A 94 -31.55 -3.49 -22.50
CA ALA A 94 -31.96 -3.82 -23.86
C ALA A 94 -32.43 -5.28 -24.00
N LYS A 95 -31.86 -6.20 -23.22
CA LYS A 95 -32.25 -7.61 -23.17
C LYS A 95 -33.43 -7.89 -22.23
N ALA A 96 -33.91 -6.89 -21.49
CA ALA A 96 -34.87 -7.07 -20.39
C ALA A 96 -34.40 -8.07 -19.30
N GLU A 97 -33.08 -8.18 -19.11
CA GLU A 97 -32.41 -9.04 -18.13
C GLU A 97 -31.88 -8.25 -16.91
N THR A 98 -32.33 -7.01 -16.72
CA THR A 98 -31.91 -6.23 -15.55
C THR A 98 -32.63 -6.72 -14.31
N PRO A 99 -31.94 -6.98 -13.19
CA PRO A 99 -32.58 -7.45 -11.98
C PRO A 99 -33.59 -6.43 -11.48
N LEU A 100 -34.77 -6.90 -11.10
CA LEU A 100 -35.86 -6.08 -10.56
C LEU A 100 -35.98 -6.18 -9.04
N GLY A 101 -35.15 -7.01 -8.40
CA GLY A 101 -35.11 -7.18 -6.95
C GLY A 101 -33.87 -7.96 -6.52
N GLN A 102 -33.96 -8.61 -5.35
CA GLN A 102 -32.84 -9.35 -4.76
C GLN A 102 -32.45 -10.62 -5.53
N LEU A 103 -33.40 -11.19 -6.26
CA LEU A 103 -33.23 -12.38 -7.09
C LEU A 103 -33.20 -11.97 -8.56
N ASP A 104 -32.40 -12.68 -9.31
CA ASP A 104 -32.33 -12.63 -10.76
C ASP A 104 -33.38 -13.55 -11.40
N PHE A 105 -33.46 -13.60 -12.73
CA PHE A 105 -34.44 -14.41 -13.48
C PHE A 105 -34.32 -15.93 -13.21
N ASP A 106 -33.14 -16.40 -12.82
CA ASP A 106 -32.86 -17.78 -12.40
C ASP A 106 -33.24 -18.08 -10.94
N GLU A 107 -33.93 -17.16 -10.25
CA GLU A 107 -34.22 -17.24 -8.80
C GLU A 107 -32.97 -17.30 -7.91
N LYS A 108 -31.81 -16.90 -8.46
CA LYS A 108 -30.54 -16.78 -7.73
C LYS A 108 -30.36 -15.38 -7.20
N LEU A 109 -29.64 -15.24 -6.09
CA LEU A 109 -29.26 -13.92 -5.59
C LEU A 109 -28.45 -13.15 -6.63
N VAL A 110 -28.87 -11.92 -6.93
CA VAL A 110 -28.16 -11.03 -7.84
C VAL A 110 -26.70 -10.89 -7.38
N PRO A 111 -25.69 -11.15 -8.22
CA PRO A 111 -24.29 -11.04 -7.83
C PRO A 111 -23.93 -9.65 -7.30
N PHE A 112 -22.89 -9.58 -6.46
CA PHE A 112 -22.34 -8.30 -6.06
C PHE A 112 -21.59 -7.66 -7.23
N GLY A 113 -21.70 -6.34 -7.36
CA GLY A 113 -21.12 -5.57 -8.46
C GLY A 113 -22.00 -5.49 -9.72
N THR A 114 -23.08 -6.28 -9.80
CA THR A 114 -24.03 -6.21 -10.93
C THR A 114 -24.67 -4.82 -11.01
N PRO A 115 -24.68 -4.15 -12.18
CA PRO A 115 -25.33 -2.86 -12.31
C PRO A 115 -26.86 -3.02 -12.26
N ILE A 116 -27.52 -2.17 -11.46
CA ILE A 116 -28.97 -2.26 -11.24
C ILE A 116 -29.72 -1.01 -11.74
N GLY A 117 -29.00 0.08 -12.01
CA GLY A 117 -29.59 1.33 -12.44
C GLY A 117 -28.60 2.49 -12.44
N THR A 118 -29.07 3.69 -12.74
CA THR A 118 -28.30 4.93 -12.66
C THR A 118 -28.93 5.90 -11.68
N ILE A 119 -28.11 6.71 -11.01
CA ILE A 119 -28.53 7.81 -10.15
C ILE A 119 -28.01 9.14 -10.72
N THR A 120 -28.89 10.13 -10.75
CA THR A 120 -28.56 11.50 -11.17
C THR A 120 -29.03 12.48 -10.11
N ILE A 121 -28.13 13.35 -9.65
CA ILE A 121 -28.40 14.42 -8.69
C ILE A 121 -27.87 15.73 -9.27
N PRO A 122 -28.71 16.49 -10.02
CA PRO A 122 -28.24 17.65 -10.79
C PRO A 122 -27.62 18.76 -9.95
N SER A 123 -28.14 19.00 -8.73
CA SER A 123 -27.66 20.11 -7.87
C SER A 123 -26.21 19.97 -7.43
N ILE A 124 -25.69 18.73 -7.39
CA ILE A 124 -24.31 18.42 -7.00
C ILE A 124 -23.51 17.72 -8.10
N GLY A 125 -24.04 17.67 -9.33
CA GLY A 125 -23.35 17.13 -10.50
C GLY A 125 -23.10 15.61 -10.47
N VAL A 126 -23.87 14.84 -9.68
CA VAL A 126 -23.70 13.39 -9.60
C VAL A 126 -24.45 12.72 -10.76
N SER A 127 -23.76 11.84 -11.49
CA SER A 127 -24.34 10.96 -12.50
C SER A 127 -23.55 9.65 -12.53
N GLU A 128 -24.07 8.61 -11.89
CA GLU A 128 -23.34 7.39 -11.58
C GLU A 128 -24.21 6.15 -11.78
N VAL A 129 -23.58 5.01 -12.11
CA VAL A 129 -24.22 3.69 -12.14
C VAL A 129 -24.23 3.11 -10.73
N ILE A 130 -25.41 2.68 -10.28
CA ILE A 130 -25.60 1.96 -9.02
C ILE A 130 -25.34 0.48 -9.27
N VAL A 131 -24.49 -0.12 -8.43
CA VAL A 131 -24.26 -1.56 -8.40
C VAL A 131 -24.98 -2.24 -7.24
N GLN A 132 -25.24 -3.53 -7.35
CA GLN A 132 -25.74 -4.34 -6.24
C GLN A 132 -24.60 -4.62 -5.26
N GLY A 133 -24.73 -4.20 -4.00
CA GLY A 133 -23.73 -4.44 -2.97
C GLY A 133 -23.19 -3.21 -2.28
N THR A 134 -22.73 -3.39 -1.04
CA THR A 134 -22.12 -2.33 -0.23
C THR A 134 -20.78 -2.76 0.36
N ARG A 135 -20.12 -3.77 -0.24
CA ARG A 135 -18.78 -4.19 0.18
C ARG A 135 -17.76 -3.14 -0.23
N PRO A 136 -16.61 -3.05 0.46
CA PRO A 136 -15.55 -2.12 0.07
C PRO A 136 -15.14 -2.21 -1.40
N SER A 137 -15.13 -3.42 -1.98
CA SER A 137 -14.83 -3.70 -3.39
C SER A 137 -15.92 -3.25 -4.36
N ASP A 138 -17.19 -3.27 -3.94
CA ASP A 138 -18.30 -2.84 -4.79
C ASP A 138 -18.28 -1.31 -4.89
N LEU A 139 -18.05 -0.67 -3.74
CA LEU A 139 -18.00 0.79 -3.60
C LEU A 139 -16.75 1.44 -4.22
N THR A 140 -15.76 0.67 -4.70
CA THR A 140 -14.67 1.24 -5.51
C THR A 140 -15.09 1.52 -6.94
N SER A 141 -16.15 0.86 -7.42
CA SER A 141 -16.61 0.98 -8.80
C SER A 141 -17.70 2.03 -8.99
N GLY A 142 -18.45 2.36 -7.92
CA GLY A 142 -19.54 3.32 -7.92
C GLY A 142 -20.41 3.23 -6.66
N PRO A 143 -21.53 3.98 -6.60
CA PRO A 143 -22.55 3.82 -5.59
C PRO A 143 -23.12 2.40 -5.56
N GLY A 144 -23.37 1.89 -4.36
CA GLY A 144 -23.80 0.53 -4.11
C GLY A 144 -25.13 0.45 -3.37
N HIS A 145 -26.05 -0.39 -3.83
CA HIS A 145 -27.32 -0.65 -3.19
C HIS A 145 -27.20 -1.72 -2.10
N ARG A 146 -27.83 -1.47 -0.95
CA ARG A 146 -27.82 -2.37 0.21
C ARG A 146 -28.73 -3.57 -0.08
N ARG A 147 -28.18 -4.79 -0.02
CA ARG A 147 -28.90 -6.00 -0.46
C ARG A 147 -30.21 -6.26 0.29
N ASP A 148 -30.29 -5.90 1.56
CA ASP A 148 -31.46 -6.07 2.43
C ASP A 148 -32.50 -4.93 2.29
N SER A 149 -32.26 -3.92 1.44
CA SER A 149 -33.26 -2.91 1.09
C SER A 149 -33.99 -3.21 -0.23
N VAL A 150 -35.14 -2.57 -0.42
CA VAL A 150 -35.90 -2.62 -1.67
C VAL A 150 -35.22 -1.77 -2.74
N TYR A 151 -35.44 -2.08 -4.02
CA TYR A 151 -34.88 -1.28 -5.10
C TYR A 151 -35.55 0.10 -5.20
N PRO A 152 -34.86 1.11 -5.74
CA PRO A 152 -35.44 2.43 -5.98
C PRO A 152 -36.73 2.34 -6.82
N GLY A 153 -37.84 2.83 -6.26
CA GLY A 153 -39.17 2.78 -6.88
C GLY A 153 -40.11 1.73 -6.30
N GLN A 154 -39.59 0.78 -5.52
CA GLN A 154 -40.41 -0.20 -4.82
C GLN A 154 -40.94 0.34 -3.51
N ALA A 155 -42.05 -0.22 -3.04
CA ALA A 155 -42.63 0.12 -1.75
C ALA A 155 -41.65 -0.21 -0.61
N GLY A 156 -41.19 0.80 0.11
CA GLY A 156 -40.24 0.68 1.21
C GLY A 156 -39.12 1.72 1.14
N THR A 157 -38.02 1.46 1.83
CA THR A 157 -36.83 2.32 1.85
C THR A 157 -35.69 1.64 1.09
N SER A 158 -35.24 2.27 0.01
CA SER A 158 -34.02 1.89 -0.70
C SER A 158 -32.81 2.56 -0.05
N VAL A 159 -31.74 1.81 0.19
CA VAL A 159 -30.50 2.33 0.77
C VAL A 159 -29.38 2.24 -0.26
N ILE A 160 -28.82 3.39 -0.62
CA ILE A 160 -27.67 3.50 -1.52
C ILE A 160 -26.51 4.09 -0.73
N MET A 161 -25.35 3.46 -0.83
CA MET A 161 -24.11 3.87 -0.18
C MET A 161 -23.09 4.26 -1.24
N GLY A 162 -22.16 5.14 -0.91
CA GLY A 162 -21.10 5.55 -1.82
C GLY A 162 -19.93 6.14 -1.07
N ARG A 163 -18.75 6.14 -1.69
CA ARG A 163 -17.56 6.74 -1.10
C ARG A 163 -17.66 8.27 -1.12
N GLN A 164 -17.10 8.90 -0.09
CA GLN A 164 -17.03 10.35 0.02
C GLN A 164 -15.76 10.94 -0.61
N THR A 165 -14.61 10.25 -0.48
CA THR A 165 -13.29 10.86 -0.78
C THR A 165 -12.41 10.06 -1.72
N THR A 166 -12.54 8.74 -1.72
CA THR A 166 -11.62 7.81 -2.42
C THR A 166 -12.32 7.17 -3.61
N TYR A 167 -11.54 6.76 -4.63
CA TYR A 167 -12.08 6.12 -5.84
C TYR A 167 -13.21 6.94 -6.49
N GLY A 168 -12.91 8.19 -6.88
CA GLY A 168 -13.90 9.11 -7.45
C GLY A 168 -14.75 9.85 -6.42
N GLY A 169 -15.05 9.22 -5.25
CA GLY A 169 -15.81 9.85 -4.18
C GLY A 169 -17.19 10.38 -4.63
N PRO A 170 -18.04 9.55 -5.26
CA PRO A 170 -19.28 10.00 -5.91
C PRO A 170 -20.24 10.77 -4.98
N PHE A 171 -20.18 10.51 -3.67
CA PHE A 171 -21.02 11.15 -2.65
C PHE A 171 -20.24 12.14 -1.77
N GLY A 172 -19.11 12.64 -2.24
CA GLY A 172 -18.26 13.64 -1.56
C GLY A 172 -18.97 14.95 -1.21
N THR A 173 -19.98 15.31 -2.00
CA THR A 173 -20.70 16.59 -1.96
C THR A 173 -22.15 16.44 -1.49
N LEU A 174 -22.56 15.29 -0.93
CA LEU A 174 -23.93 15.11 -0.40
C LEU A 174 -24.29 16.14 0.68
N LYS A 175 -23.30 16.67 1.40
CA LYS A 175 -23.47 17.72 2.41
C LYS A 175 -23.97 19.06 1.85
N ASP A 176 -23.82 19.26 0.53
CA ASP A 176 -24.16 20.49 -0.19
C ASP A 176 -25.59 20.45 -0.77
N LEU A 177 -26.30 19.32 -0.61
CA LEU A 177 -27.70 19.22 -0.98
C LEU A 177 -28.59 20.14 -0.12
N ALA A 178 -29.76 20.47 -0.65
CA ALA A 178 -30.80 21.17 0.08
C ALA A 178 -32.12 20.39 0.06
N PRO A 179 -32.97 20.50 1.10
CA PRO A 179 -34.35 20.04 1.01
C PRO A 179 -35.05 20.64 -0.22
N GLY A 180 -35.72 19.80 -1.01
CA GLY A 180 -36.34 20.17 -2.28
C GLY A 180 -35.56 19.72 -3.52
N ASP A 181 -34.24 19.48 -3.39
CA ASP A 181 -33.38 18.99 -4.47
C ASP A 181 -33.91 17.68 -5.06
N LYS A 182 -33.70 17.51 -6.37
CA LYS A 182 -34.20 16.36 -7.11
C LYS A 182 -33.11 15.29 -7.26
N ILE A 183 -33.51 14.05 -7.03
CA ILE A 183 -32.72 12.86 -7.31
C ILE A 183 -33.53 12.04 -8.30
N ALA A 184 -32.96 11.70 -9.45
CA ALA A 184 -33.56 10.78 -10.40
C ALA A 184 -32.80 9.45 -10.35
N VAL A 185 -33.54 8.35 -10.27
CA VAL A 185 -32.98 7.00 -10.34
C VAL A 185 -33.66 6.25 -11.46
N VAL A 186 -32.89 5.70 -12.39
CA VAL A 186 -33.40 4.88 -13.49
C VAL A 186 -33.00 3.43 -13.24
N THR A 187 -33.97 2.53 -13.14
CA THR A 187 -33.75 1.09 -13.01
C THR A 187 -34.46 0.34 -14.13
N GLY A 188 -34.39 -0.99 -14.13
CA GLY A 188 -35.23 -1.83 -15.02
C GLY A 188 -36.75 -1.60 -14.85
N GLN A 189 -37.19 -1.02 -13.73
CA GLN A 189 -38.59 -0.68 -13.46
C GLN A 189 -39.00 0.70 -14.02
N GLY A 190 -38.05 1.47 -14.55
CA GLY A 190 -38.25 2.81 -15.09
C GLY A 190 -37.63 3.91 -14.24
N THR A 191 -38.04 5.15 -14.53
CA THR A 191 -37.48 6.36 -13.91
C THR A 191 -38.28 6.77 -12.68
N GLN A 192 -37.58 6.88 -11.56
CA GLN A 192 -38.13 7.26 -10.27
C GLN A 192 -37.54 8.60 -9.83
N LYS A 193 -38.41 9.53 -9.43
CA LYS A 193 -38.01 10.87 -8.99
C LYS A 193 -38.20 10.98 -7.48
N PHE A 194 -37.11 11.25 -6.78
CA PHE A 194 -37.08 11.53 -5.35
C PHE A 194 -36.82 13.00 -5.11
N THR A 195 -37.27 13.48 -3.95
CA THR A 195 -37.00 14.82 -3.47
C THR A 195 -36.28 14.71 -2.13
N VAL A 196 -35.18 15.43 -1.97
CA VAL A 196 -34.46 15.50 -0.70
C VAL A 196 -35.37 16.14 0.33
N PHE A 197 -35.62 15.46 1.45
CA PHE A 197 -36.44 16.02 2.54
C PHE A 197 -35.58 16.63 3.65
N GLY A 198 -34.33 16.18 3.79
CA GLY A 198 -33.43 16.61 4.84
C GLY A 198 -32.07 15.94 4.74
N ILE A 199 -31.08 16.53 5.40
CA ILE A 199 -29.74 15.99 5.53
C ILE A 199 -29.46 15.83 7.00
N ARG A 200 -29.15 14.60 7.41
CA ARG A 200 -28.72 14.31 8.76
C ARG A 200 -27.21 14.46 8.84
N ARG A 201 -26.75 15.27 9.79
CA ARG A 201 -25.35 15.40 10.20
C ARG A 201 -25.29 14.93 11.65
N ASP A 202 -24.64 13.81 11.88
CA ASP A 202 -24.33 13.27 13.21
C ASP A 202 -22.92 13.66 13.66
#